data_AF-A0A366WK35-F1
#
_entry.id   AF-A0A366WK35-F1
#
_cell.length_a   1.000
_cell.length_b   1.000
_cell.length_c   1.000
_cell.angle_alpha   90.00
_cell.angle_beta   90.00
_cell.angle_gamma   90.00
#
_symmetry.space_group_name_H-M   'P 1'
#
loop_
_entity.id
_entity.type
_entity.pdbx_description
1 polymer ?
#
loop_
_entity_poly.entity_id
_entity_poly.type
_entity_poly.pdbx_seq_one_letter_code
_entity_poly.pdbx_strand_id
1 'polypeptide(L)'
;MASGKVFIHQSVVPRFLRLKEKLDGHIPIMNIWSNDKPSGIASLHKPSLYPELNVPADRSENGDWGSVARGIEHLLSSLNGVPEVRTSGHTEEDQGIAQDINSELQHISWAKAELKPKPRWTEEAASRLLAGILNPPDGSLSSLRTFRLIQLQRLALDEHPGAGAALAESMRVLPDETKVAKDIFDRVLNEELQTAAGKARAASMLIRALGFDRNYFYLRQSKHIKGIWDDRSLTYFSELEELRKKFESLRPLPGSWLKFQLPFALPVLEGIYQCEGSIALVTHERVINPRAGWEPSEGMRIETMMNPSGLYAQSSVELWLPGELQIKSEMPPSDTSYKNIYSYPEAIRKAALGLNRIILGLRLDTGRSDIPEVIPGDLNQVAFKQFNVSGKVTTSVPSANFEQVRVNTGSPRIENELSTTSNVLKPLSFPQELLESAKFHISAYNIRRAVLDFSGAFEAFISQNVTPQLLEIGENTRTQFLNRYGDKLSKAALEEISAIQMSDDDDPKRFPSIFKQLRKYEKSKLEPSIAKRYLRLIYPVMEYRNDAAHGRPIETNVLDDLVVATEALDCLMMEWRDHGA
;
A
#
# COMPACT_ATOMS: atom_id res chain seq x y z
N MET A 1 -6.65 -37.48 16.12
CA MET A 1 -7.59 -36.57 15.42
C MET A 1 -8.91 -37.31 15.23
N ALA A 2 -9.90 -37.07 16.08
CA ALA A 2 -11.26 -37.50 15.78
C ALA A 2 -11.89 -36.44 14.89
N SER A 3 -11.81 -36.63 13.56
CA SER A 3 -12.72 -35.95 12.63
C SER A 3 -14.12 -36.52 12.87
N GLY A 4 -14.74 -36.10 13.97
CA GLY A 4 -16.17 -36.29 14.16
C GLY A 4 -16.83 -35.68 12.93
N LYS A 5 -17.46 -36.53 12.10
CA LYS A 5 -18.24 -36.10 10.94
C LYS A 5 -19.37 -35.22 11.47
N VAL A 6 -19.14 -33.91 11.56
CA VAL A 6 -20.20 -32.95 11.84
C VAL A 6 -21.18 -33.07 10.68
N PHE A 7 -22.40 -33.47 11.00
CA PHE A 7 -23.46 -33.51 10.01
C PHE A 7 -23.70 -32.08 9.53
N ILE A 8 -23.69 -31.87 8.22
CA ILE A 8 -24.05 -30.60 7.59
C ILE A 8 -25.24 -30.89 6.70
N HIS A 9 -26.34 -30.20 6.95
CA HIS A 9 -27.55 -30.37 6.15
C HIS A 9 -27.28 -30.07 4.67
N GLN A 10 -27.86 -30.87 3.75
CA GLN A 10 -27.58 -30.83 2.32
C GLN A 10 -27.72 -29.42 1.70
N SER A 11 -28.72 -28.65 2.14
CA SER A 11 -28.94 -27.28 1.67
C SER A 11 -27.83 -26.28 2.07
N VAL A 12 -27.02 -26.61 3.07
CA VAL A 12 -25.93 -25.76 3.59
C VAL A 12 -24.56 -26.20 3.05
N VAL A 13 -24.45 -27.44 2.57
CA VAL A 13 -23.19 -28.05 2.07
C VAL A 13 -22.45 -27.15 1.06
N PRO A 14 -23.09 -26.56 0.03
CA PRO A 14 -22.35 -25.73 -0.94
C PRO A 14 -21.64 -24.53 -0.30
N ARG A 15 -22.28 -23.88 0.67
CA ARG A 15 -21.70 -22.72 1.40
C ARG A 15 -20.60 -23.16 2.36
N PHE A 16 -20.83 -24.28 3.05
CA PHE A 16 -19.84 -24.87 3.92
C PHE A 16 -18.57 -25.26 3.16
N LEU A 17 -18.70 -25.81 1.94
CA LEU A 17 -17.55 -26.12 1.08
C LEU A 17 -16.80 -24.87 0.64
N ARG A 18 -17.49 -23.79 0.26
CA ARG A 18 -16.86 -22.50 -0.04
C ARG A 18 -16.08 -21.94 1.15
N LEU A 19 -16.65 -22.01 2.34
CA LEU A 19 -15.97 -21.60 3.57
C LEU A 19 -14.76 -22.49 3.85
N LYS A 20 -14.90 -23.80 3.65
CA LYS A 20 -13.81 -24.77 3.82
C LYS A 20 -12.65 -24.45 2.89
N GLU A 21 -12.93 -24.21 1.62
CA GLU A 21 -11.94 -23.84 0.60
C GLU A 21 -11.21 -22.55 1.00
N LYS A 22 -11.96 -21.53 1.44
CA LYS A 22 -11.41 -20.24 1.83
C LYS A 22 -10.55 -20.27 3.11
N LEU A 23 -10.71 -21.32 3.91
CA LEU A 23 -9.98 -21.52 5.16
C LEU A 23 -8.95 -22.67 5.04
N ASP A 24 -8.54 -23.03 3.82
CA ASP A 24 -7.56 -24.09 3.54
C ASP A 24 -7.92 -25.43 4.21
N GLY A 25 -9.21 -25.74 4.29
CA GLY A 25 -9.71 -26.97 4.90
C GLY A 25 -10.11 -26.89 6.36
N HIS A 26 -9.79 -25.80 7.08
CA HIS A 26 -10.00 -25.66 8.52
C HIS A 26 -11.21 -24.76 8.88
N ILE A 27 -12.32 -25.35 9.33
CA ILE A 27 -13.48 -24.58 9.79
C ILE A 27 -13.57 -24.64 11.33
N PRO A 28 -13.57 -23.50 12.04
CA PRO A 28 -13.80 -23.48 13.48
C PRO A 28 -15.29 -23.68 13.79
N ILE A 29 -15.64 -24.89 14.21
CA ILE A 29 -16.99 -25.23 14.70
C ILE A 29 -16.89 -25.29 16.23
N MET A 30 -17.60 -24.39 16.94
CA MET A 30 -17.47 -24.29 18.41
C MET A 30 -18.33 -25.33 19.13
N ASN A 31 -19.63 -25.41 18.79
CA ASN A 31 -20.60 -26.12 19.62
C ASN A 31 -21.60 -26.90 18.78
N ILE A 32 -21.82 -28.14 19.20
CA ILE A 32 -22.89 -29.04 18.75
C ILE A 32 -23.98 -28.96 19.83
N TRP A 33 -25.04 -28.19 19.59
CA TRP A 33 -26.06 -27.85 20.62
C TRP A 33 -27.05 -29.00 20.89
N SER A 34 -26.88 -29.70 22.01
CA SER A 34 -27.70 -30.84 22.47
C SER A 34 -28.30 -30.52 23.85
N ASN A 35 -29.56 -30.92 24.10
CA ASN A 35 -30.17 -30.82 25.45
C ASN A 35 -29.43 -31.67 26.49
N ASP A 36 -28.68 -32.68 26.05
CA ASP A 36 -27.76 -33.46 26.89
C ASP A 36 -26.32 -33.05 26.59
N LYS A 37 -25.60 -32.57 27.62
CA LYS A 37 -24.17 -32.24 27.52
C LYS A 37 -23.41 -33.42 26.90
N PRO A 38 -22.63 -33.23 25.82
CA PRO A 38 -21.65 -34.24 25.44
C PRO A 38 -20.63 -34.36 26.57
N SER A 39 -20.57 -35.52 27.21
CA SER A 39 -19.54 -35.88 28.17
C SER A 39 -18.20 -36.04 27.43
N GLY A 40 -17.52 -34.93 27.22
CA GLY A 40 -16.20 -34.89 26.62
C GLY A 40 -15.80 -33.48 26.27
N ILE A 41 -14.84 -32.93 27.00
CA ILE A 41 -14.18 -31.67 26.63
C ILE A 41 -13.41 -31.96 25.33
N ALA A 42 -13.96 -31.54 24.18
CA ALA A 42 -13.18 -31.41 22.96
C ALA A 42 -12.29 -30.17 23.13
N SER A 43 -11.16 -30.36 23.80
CA SER A 43 -10.14 -29.34 23.93
C SER A 43 -9.50 -29.08 22.56
N LEU A 44 -9.84 -27.96 21.95
CA LEU A 44 -8.87 -27.17 21.19
C LEU A 44 -8.69 -25.85 21.92
N HIS A 45 -7.79 -25.87 22.91
CA HIS A 45 -7.15 -24.66 23.43
C HIS A 45 -6.27 -24.04 22.33
N LYS A 46 -6.89 -23.38 21.35
CA LYS A 46 -6.29 -22.28 20.59
C LYS A 46 -7.43 -21.32 20.24
N PRO A 47 -7.29 -20.01 20.51
CA PRO A 47 -8.29 -19.06 20.07
C PRO A 47 -8.36 -19.09 18.54
N SER A 48 -9.50 -19.52 17.98
CA SER A 48 -9.67 -19.56 16.53
C SER A 48 -9.80 -18.13 15.97
N LEU A 49 -9.30 -17.93 14.76
CA LEU A 49 -9.14 -16.64 14.07
C LEU A 49 -10.46 -16.03 13.56
N TYR A 50 -11.59 -16.71 13.77
CA TYR A 50 -12.84 -16.44 13.08
C TYR A 50 -14.02 -16.48 14.07
N PRO A 51 -15.11 -15.76 13.78
CA PRO A 51 -16.38 -16.02 14.45
C PRO A 51 -16.70 -17.52 14.32
N GLU A 52 -17.01 -18.15 15.44
CA GLU A 52 -17.07 -19.59 15.48
C GLU A 52 -18.46 -20.06 15.00
N LEU A 53 -18.53 -21.09 14.16
CA LEU A 53 -19.80 -21.56 13.61
C LEU A 53 -20.54 -22.42 14.65
N ASN A 54 -21.73 -22.01 15.06
CA ASN A 54 -22.62 -22.81 15.88
C ASN A 54 -23.46 -23.72 14.97
N VAL A 55 -23.44 -25.03 15.23
CA VAL A 55 -24.20 -26.02 14.46
C VAL A 55 -25.15 -26.75 15.42
N PRO A 56 -26.44 -26.95 15.07
CA PRO A 56 -27.35 -27.70 15.93
C PRO A 56 -26.86 -29.15 16.14
N ALA A 57 -27.02 -29.73 17.33
CA ALA A 57 -26.70 -31.15 17.54
C ALA A 57 -27.70 -32.09 16.93
N ASP A 58 -28.94 -31.63 16.78
CA ASP A 58 -29.98 -32.37 16.12
C ASP A 58 -29.62 -32.56 14.64
N ARG A 59 -29.40 -33.82 14.27
CA ARG A 59 -29.09 -34.24 12.89
C ARG A 59 -30.34 -34.32 12.00
N SER A 60 -31.52 -34.02 12.55
CA SER A 60 -32.78 -33.96 11.81
C SER A 60 -32.99 -32.62 11.09
N GLU A 61 -34.02 -32.55 10.25
CA GLU A 61 -34.47 -31.33 9.57
C GLU A 61 -34.94 -30.22 10.55
N ASN A 62 -35.06 -30.52 11.85
CA ASN A 62 -35.59 -29.59 12.86
C ASN A 62 -34.56 -28.61 13.45
N GLY A 63 -33.26 -28.80 13.18
CA GLY A 63 -32.22 -27.84 13.56
C GLY A 63 -32.36 -26.53 12.78
N ASP A 64 -32.03 -25.38 13.39
CA ASP A 64 -32.08 -24.08 12.70
C ASP A 64 -30.89 -23.91 11.72
N TRP A 65 -30.93 -24.68 10.64
CA TRP A 65 -29.95 -24.66 9.56
C TRP A 65 -29.93 -23.33 8.80
N GLY A 66 -30.97 -22.50 8.94
CA GLY A 66 -31.01 -21.17 8.33
C GLY A 66 -30.10 -20.19 9.06
N SER A 67 -30.08 -20.25 10.39
CA SER A 67 -29.09 -19.52 11.19
C SER A 67 -27.65 -19.96 10.91
N VAL A 68 -27.42 -21.26 10.68
CA VAL A 68 -26.10 -21.77 10.26
C VAL A 68 -25.70 -21.20 8.90
N ALA A 69 -26.60 -21.20 7.92
CA ALA A 69 -26.33 -20.65 6.59
C ALA A 69 -25.98 -19.16 6.63
N ARG A 70 -26.70 -18.38 7.45
CA ARG A 70 -26.41 -16.96 7.69
C ARG A 70 -25.05 -16.73 8.34
N GLY A 71 -24.71 -17.56 9.34
CA GLY A 71 -23.39 -17.54 10.00
C GLY A 71 -22.24 -17.81 9.03
N ILE A 72 -22.38 -18.81 8.14
CA ILE A 72 -21.38 -19.10 7.10
C ILE A 72 -21.21 -17.92 6.15
N GLU A 73 -22.31 -17.30 5.69
CA GLU A 73 -22.22 -16.16 4.78
C GLU A 73 -21.57 -14.94 5.44
N HIS A 74 -21.89 -14.64 6.70
CA HIS A 74 -21.22 -13.58 7.45
C HIS A 74 -19.71 -13.83 7.59
N LEU A 75 -19.31 -15.09 7.81
CA LEU A 75 -17.90 -15.46 7.82
C LEU A 75 -17.24 -15.26 6.46
N LEU A 76 -17.90 -15.67 5.38
CA LEU A 76 -17.39 -15.47 4.02
C LEU A 76 -17.23 -13.97 3.69
N SER A 77 -18.19 -13.13 4.09
CA SER A 77 -18.11 -11.65 3.96
C SER A 77 -16.94 -11.08 4.76
N SER A 78 -16.79 -11.50 6.02
CA SER A 78 -15.68 -11.06 6.88
C SER A 78 -14.33 -11.45 6.29
N LEU A 79 -14.21 -12.70 5.80
CA LEU A 79 -13.04 -13.19 5.07
C LEU A 79 -12.83 -12.49 3.72
N ASN A 80 -13.84 -11.84 3.15
CA ASN A 80 -13.69 -10.98 1.95
C ASN A 80 -13.24 -9.56 2.33
N GLY A 81 -12.98 -9.30 3.62
CA GLY A 81 -12.58 -7.99 4.11
C GLY A 81 -13.75 -6.99 4.17
N VAL A 82 -14.99 -7.48 4.25
CA VAL A 82 -16.15 -6.59 4.49
C VAL A 82 -16.05 -6.01 5.90
N PRO A 83 -16.00 -4.68 6.08
CA PRO A 83 -15.72 -4.07 7.38
C PRO A 83 -16.97 -4.06 8.28
N GLU A 84 -16.75 -3.78 9.54
CA GLU A 84 -17.80 -3.53 10.54
C GLU A 84 -17.86 -2.06 10.90
N VAL A 85 -19.07 -1.53 11.06
CA VAL A 85 -19.29 -0.19 11.61
C VAL A 85 -18.90 -0.20 13.08
N ARG A 86 -18.11 0.77 13.51
CA ARG A 86 -17.71 1.01 14.89
C ARG A 86 -17.93 2.49 15.21
N THR A 87 -17.87 2.82 16.49
CA THR A 87 -18.04 4.18 16.98
C THR A 87 -16.89 4.55 17.91
N SER A 88 -16.52 5.83 17.88
CA SER A 88 -15.59 6.46 18.82
C SER A 88 -16.26 6.81 20.16
N GLY A 89 -17.59 6.72 20.24
CA GLY A 89 -18.34 6.87 21.48
C GLY A 89 -17.93 5.84 22.53
N HIS A 90 -17.76 6.31 23.76
CA HIS A 90 -17.28 5.48 24.89
C HIS A 90 -18.40 4.86 25.72
N THR A 91 -19.66 5.10 25.37
CA THR A 91 -20.81 4.55 26.09
C THR A 91 -21.21 3.18 25.54
N GLU A 92 -21.80 2.33 26.37
CA GLU A 92 -22.39 1.05 25.93
C GLU A 92 -23.51 1.28 24.90
N GLU A 93 -24.24 2.39 25.02
CA GLU A 93 -25.30 2.79 24.10
C GLU A 93 -24.77 3.08 22.70
N ASP A 94 -23.69 3.86 22.57
CA ASP A 94 -23.06 4.15 21.28
C ASP A 94 -22.58 2.86 20.59
N GLN A 95 -21.98 1.96 21.37
CA GLN A 95 -21.51 0.66 20.86
C GLN A 95 -22.68 -0.21 20.42
N GLY A 96 -23.80 -0.19 21.16
CA GLY A 96 -25.05 -0.85 20.80
C GLY A 96 -25.60 -0.36 19.47
N ILE A 97 -25.61 0.96 19.22
CA ILE A 97 -26.07 1.54 17.95
C ILE A 97 -25.23 1.03 16.77
N ALA A 98 -23.91 1.02 16.89
CA ALA A 98 -23.03 0.51 15.83
C ALA A 98 -23.24 -1.00 15.58
N GLN A 99 -23.50 -1.78 16.63
CA GLN A 99 -23.81 -3.21 16.53
C GLN A 99 -25.17 -3.46 15.86
N ASP A 100 -26.19 -2.67 16.19
CA ASP A 100 -27.52 -2.75 15.58
C ASP A 100 -27.48 -2.43 14.09
N ILE A 101 -26.75 -1.37 13.70
CA ILE A 101 -26.56 -1.00 12.28
C ILE A 101 -25.84 -2.13 11.52
N ASN A 102 -24.77 -2.71 12.10
CA ASN A 102 -24.08 -3.83 11.47
C ASN A 102 -24.99 -5.04 11.28
N SER A 103 -25.70 -5.41 12.35
CA SER A 103 -26.62 -6.54 12.36
C SER A 103 -27.70 -6.36 11.29
N GLU A 104 -28.26 -5.15 11.19
CA GLU A 104 -29.31 -4.87 10.22
C GLU A 104 -28.77 -4.91 8.78
N LEU A 105 -27.64 -4.28 8.48
CA LEU A 105 -27.03 -4.37 7.14
C LEU A 105 -26.73 -5.82 6.74
N GLN A 106 -26.31 -6.65 7.70
CA GLN A 106 -26.09 -8.07 7.47
C GLN A 106 -27.40 -8.81 7.19
N HIS A 107 -28.47 -8.53 7.95
CA HIS A 107 -29.80 -9.08 7.71
C HIS A 107 -30.36 -8.70 6.33
N ILE A 108 -30.22 -7.43 5.93
CA ILE A 108 -30.63 -6.96 4.60
C ILE A 108 -29.87 -7.71 3.51
N SER A 109 -28.57 -7.90 3.70
CA SER A 109 -27.74 -8.64 2.74
C SER A 109 -28.20 -10.09 2.59
N TRP A 110 -28.55 -10.77 3.69
CA TRP A 110 -29.07 -12.13 3.66
C TRP A 110 -30.44 -12.24 3.00
N ALA A 111 -31.33 -11.28 3.27
CA ALA A 111 -32.65 -11.21 2.64
C ALA A 111 -32.50 -11.00 1.11
N LYS A 112 -31.65 -10.06 0.69
CA LYS A 112 -31.32 -9.81 -0.73
C LYS A 112 -30.72 -11.02 -1.43
N ALA A 113 -29.89 -11.80 -0.73
CA ALA A 113 -29.29 -13.02 -1.25
C ALA A 113 -30.23 -14.24 -1.24
N GLU A 114 -31.48 -14.07 -0.79
CA GLU A 114 -32.50 -15.12 -0.69
C GLU A 114 -31.98 -16.40 -0.02
N LEU A 115 -31.22 -16.24 1.08
CA LEU A 115 -30.56 -17.38 1.70
C LEU A 115 -31.56 -18.46 2.13
N LYS A 116 -31.27 -19.70 1.72
CA LYS A 116 -32.02 -20.91 2.09
C LYS A 116 -31.11 -21.89 2.86
N PRO A 117 -31.63 -22.58 3.88
CA PRO A 117 -32.99 -22.46 4.41
C PRO A 117 -33.17 -21.12 5.18
N LYS A 118 -34.43 -20.68 5.33
CA LYS A 118 -34.75 -19.51 6.18
C LYS A 118 -34.52 -19.90 7.66
N PRO A 119 -34.13 -18.96 8.54
CA PRO A 119 -33.94 -19.26 9.95
C PRO A 119 -35.27 -19.58 10.61
N ARG A 120 -35.22 -20.18 11.79
CA ARG A 120 -36.41 -20.37 12.60
C ARG A 120 -36.90 -19.03 13.14
N TRP A 121 -38.07 -18.61 12.68
CA TRP A 121 -38.68 -17.35 13.08
C TRP A 121 -39.33 -17.43 14.47
N THR A 122 -39.37 -16.30 15.17
CA THR A 122 -40.25 -16.14 16.33
C THR A 122 -41.56 -15.53 15.83
N GLU A 123 -42.69 -16.24 16.01
CA GLU A 123 -43.99 -15.85 15.42
C GLU A 123 -44.43 -14.43 15.82
N GLU A 124 -43.97 -13.93 16.97
CA GLU A 124 -44.34 -12.61 17.48
C GLU A 124 -43.42 -11.46 17.03
N ALA A 125 -42.31 -11.71 16.33
CA ALA A 125 -41.31 -10.67 16.06
C ALA A 125 -41.87 -9.45 15.31
N ALA A 126 -42.64 -9.68 14.25
CA ALA A 126 -43.27 -8.60 13.46
C ALA A 126 -44.29 -7.81 14.30
N SER A 127 -45.11 -8.51 15.10
CA SER A 127 -46.13 -7.89 15.96
C SER A 127 -45.51 -7.08 17.10
N ARG A 128 -44.44 -7.57 17.73
CA ARG A 128 -43.69 -6.83 18.77
C ARG A 128 -43.02 -5.59 18.19
N LEU A 129 -42.44 -5.70 16.99
CA LEU A 129 -41.82 -4.58 16.30
C LEU A 129 -42.85 -3.49 15.97
N LEU A 130 -44.01 -3.87 15.43
CA LEU A 130 -45.12 -2.95 15.17
C LEU A 130 -45.62 -2.27 16.45
N ALA A 131 -45.82 -3.03 17.53
CA ALA A 131 -46.25 -2.46 18.81
C ALA A 131 -45.27 -1.38 19.31
N GLY A 132 -43.96 -1.63 19.19
CA GLY A 132 -42.91 -0.67 19.53
C GLY A 132 -42.74 0.49 18.55
N ILE A 133 -43.28 0.40 17.33
CA ILE A 133 -43.34 1.50 16.36
C ILE A 133 -44.51 2.44 16.70
N LEU A 134 -45.68 1.86 16.95
CA LEU A 134 -46.92 2.60 17.20
C LEU A 134 -46.98 3.18 18.61
N ASN A 135 -46.42 2.47 19.60
CA ASN A 135 -46.39 2.87 21.00
C ASN A 135 -44.94 2.86 21.51
N PRO A 136 -44.09 3.79 21.05
CA PRO A 136 -42.70 3.81 21.47
C PRO A 136 -42.60 4.30 22.93
N PRO A 137 -41.61 3.80 23.71
CA PRO A 137 -41.42 4.23 25.10
C PRO A 137 -41.21 5.75 25.23
N ASP A 138 -41.60 6.32 26.37
CA ASP A 138 -41.37 7.73 26.66
C ASP A 138 -39.89 8.08 26.58
N GLY A 139 -39.56 9.19 25.91
CA GLY A 139 -38.18 9.63 25.68
C GLY A 139 -37.43 8.90 24.55
N SER A 140 -38.09 8.01 23.81
CA SER A 140 -37.47 7.35 22.65
C SER A 140 -37.13 8.32 21.51
N LEU A 141 -35.96 8.13 20.91
CA LEU A 141 -35.49 8.90 19.77
C LEU A 141 -36.32 8.56 18.52
N SER A 142 -36.65 9.57 17.70
CA SER A 142 -37.31 9.38 16.39
C SER A 142 -36.53 8.45 15.46
N SER A 143 -35.20 8.45 15.60
CA SER A 143 -34.27 7.54 14.93
C SER A 143 -34.60 6.07 15.20
N LEU A 144 -34.95 5.71 16.44
CA LEU A 144 -35.29 4.33 16.80
C LEU A 144 -36.56 3.85 16.08
N ARG A 145 -37.57 4.71 15.94
CA ARG A 145 -38.79 4.38 15.19
C ARG A 145 -38.50 4.17 13.71
N THR A 146 -37.70 5.06 13.11
CA THR A 146 -37.26 4.94 11.71
C THR A 146 -36.48 3.65 11.49
N PHE A 147 -35.56 3.31 12.39
CA PHE A 147 -34.81 2.07 12.34
C PHE A 147 -35.72 0.84 12.43
N ARG A 148 -36.69 0.82 13.35
CA ARG A 148 -37.67 -0.26 13.48
C ARG A 148 -38.55 -0.41 12.23
N LEU A 149 -38.94 0.69 11.58
CA LEU A 149 -39.66 0.64 10.30
C LEU A 149 -38.79 0.00 9.20
N ILE A 150 -37.49 0.31 9.15
CA ILE A 150 -36.54 -0.34 8.21
C ILE A 150 -36.45 -1.84 8.51
N GLN A 151 -36.35 -2.23 9.80
CA GLN A 151 -36.36 -3.64 10.22
C GLN A 151 -37.64 -4.37 9.75
N LEU A 152 -38.79 -3.68 9.78
CA LEU A 152 -40.06 -4.23 9.33
C LEU A 152 -40.10 -4.44 7.81
N GLN A 153 -39.55 -3.49 7.04
CA GLN A 153 -39.36 -3.64 5.58
C GLN A 153 -38.49 -4.87 5.27
N ARG A 154 -37.36 -5.00 5.98
CA ARG A 154 -36.46 -6.14 5.84
C ARG A 154 -37.14 -7.47 6.19
N LEU A 155 -37.95 -7.52 7.26
CA LEU A 155 -38.72 -8.72 7.61
C LEU A 155 -39.72 -9.11 6.52
N ALA A 156 -40.37 -8.12 5.89
CA ALA A 156 -41.28 -8.36 4.78
C ALA A 156 -40.53 -8.91 3.54
N LEU A 157 -39.36 -8.35 3.22
CA LEU A 157 -38.50 -8.86 2.15
C LEU A 157 -38.02 -10.30 2.41
N ASP A 158 -37.74 -10.62 3.67
CA ASP A 158 -37.26 -11.94 4.09
C ASP A 158 -38.39 -12.98 4.26
N GLU A 159 -39.63 -12.60 3.92
CA GLU A 159 -40.85 -13.41 3.99
C GLU A 159 -41.21 -13.87 5.42
N HIS A 160 -40.91 -13.06 6.44
CA HIS A 160 -41.29 -13.38 7.81
C HIS A 160 -42.81 -13.45 7.98
N PRO A 161 -43.37 -14.48 8.64
CA PRO A 161 -44.80 -14.56 8.93
C PRO A 161 -45.33 -13.30 9.62
N GLY A 162 -46.44 -12.75 9.12
CA GLY A 162 -47.08 -11.55 9.69
C GLY A 162 -46.40 -10.20 9.37
N ALA A 163 -45.19 -10.18 8.78
CA ALA A 163 -44.50 -8.93 8.48
C ALA A 163 -45.24 -8.07 7.44
N GLY A 164 -45.84 -8.68 6.42
CA GLY A 164 -46.64 -7.96 5.42
C GLY A 164 -47.88 -7.27 6.03
N ALA A 165 -48.57 -7.94 6.95
CA ALA A 165 -49.71 -7.37 7.66
C ALA A 165 -49.29 -6.22 8.59
N ALA A 166 -48.19 -6.42 9.33
CA ALA A 166 -47.64 -5.38 10.19
C ALA A 166 -47.16 -4.15 9.40
N LEU A 167 -46.55 -4.36 8.22
CA LEU A 167 -46.14 -3.28 7.35
C LEU A 167 -47.33 -2.49 6.80
N ALA A 168 -48.39 -3.18 6.37
CA ALA A 168 -49.62 -2.53 5.91
C ALA A 168 -50.27 -1.68 7.01
N GLU A 169 -50.28 -2.18 8.25
CA GLU A 169 -50.78 -1.43 9.40
C GLU A 169 -49.91 -0.20 9.72
N SER A 170 -48.58 -0.33 9.68
CA SER A 170 -47.68 0.81 9.86
C SER A 170 -47.89 1.90 8.79
N MET A 171 -48.11 1.51 7.53
CA MET A 171 -48.41 2.44 6.43
C MET A 171 -49.77 3.14 6.62
N ARG A 172 -50.74 2.47 7.26
CA ARG A 172 -52.06 3.05 7.55
C ARG A 172 -51.99 4.09 8.67
N VAL A 173 -51.20 3.83 9.71
CA VAL A 173 -51.13 4.68 10.91
C VAL A 173 -50.06 5.77 10.78
N LEU A 174 -48.92 5.47 10.15
CA LEU A 174 -47.75 6.34 10.00
C LEU A 174 -47.27 6.36 8.54
N PRO A 175 -48.08 6.85 7.58
CA PRO A 175 -47.79 6.75 6.14
C PRO A 175 -46.47 7.43 5.74
N ASP A 176 -46.22 8.65 6.22
CA ASP A 176 -45.04 9.42 5.82
C ASP A 176 -43.74 8.82 6.36
N GLU A 177 -43.71 8.45 7.64
CA GLU A 177 -42.53 7.82 8.26
C GLU A 177 -42.24 6.45 7.64
N THR A 178 -43.28 5.66 7.36
CA THR A 178 -43.15 4.36 6.71
C THR A 178 -42.63 4.51 5.28
N LYS A 179 -43.06 5.54 4.55
CA LYS A 179 -42.55 5.84 3.21
C LYS A 179 -41.09 6.28 3.24
N VAL A 180 -40.70 7.16 4.17
CA VAL A 180 -39.29 7.57 4.34
C VAL A 180 -38.41 6.36 4.66
N ALA A 181 -38.83 5.52 5.61
CA ALA A 181 -38.11 4.29 5.96
C ALA A 181 -37.99 3.34 4.75
N LYS A 182 -39.04 3.22 3.94
CA LYS A 182 -39.01 2.45 2.70
C LYS A 182 -38.01 3.02 1.70
N ASP A 183 -38.02 4.32 1.45
CA ASP A 183 -37.09 4.96 0.51
C ASP A 183 -35.63 4.77 0.94
N ILE A 184 -35.34 4.81 2.25
CA ILE A 184 -34.02 4.53 2.79
C ILE A 184 -33.66 3.05 2.59
N PHE A 185 -34.57 2.15 2.93
CA PHE A 185 -34.40 0.71 2.76
C PHE A 185 -34.11 0.34 1.31
N ASP A 186 -34.88 0.88 0.36
CA ASP A 186 -34.70 0.62 -1.08
C ASP A 186 -33.33 1.12 -1.57
N ARG A 187 -32.84 2.26 -1.07
CA ARG A 187 -31.48 2.74 -1.38
C ARG A 187 -30.39 1.83 -0.82
N VAL A 188 -30.53 1.40 0.43
CA VAL A 188 -29.61 0.44 1.06
C VAL A 188 -29.62 -0.91 0.32
N LEU A 189 -30.80 -1.35 -0.11
CA LEU A 189 -30.98 -2.59 -0.86
C LEU A 189 -30.31 -2.54 -2.23
N ASN A 190 -30.23 -1.36 -2.86
CA ASN A 190 -29.53 -1.19 -4.14
C ASN A 190 -28.00 -1.31 -4.02
N GLU A 191 -27.43 -1.19 -2.82
CA GLU A 191 -25.99 -1.34 -2.59
C GLU A 191 -25.55 -2.82 -2.58
N GLU A 192 -24.27 -3.03 -2.89
CA GLU A 192 -23.65 -4.35 -2.88
C GLU A 192 -23.03 -4.65 -1.50
N LEU A 193 -23.88 -4.98 -0.52
CA LEU A 193 -23.52 -5.13 0.91
C LEU A 193 -22.45 -6.21 1.21
N GLN A 194 -22.14 -7.05 0.22
CA GLN A 194 -21.10 -8.08 0.29
C GLN A 194 -19.70 -7.55 -0.07
N THR A 195 -19.59 -6.28 -0.48
CA THR A 195 -18.32 -5.60 -0.72
C THR A 195 -18.06 -4.55 0.36
N ALA A 196 -16.79 -4.23 0.59
CA ALA A 196 -16.42 -3.22 1.58
C ALA A 196 -17.02 -1.84 1.26
N ALA A 197 -16.97 -1.43 -0.02
CA ALA A 197 -17.51 -0.15 -0.47
C ALA A 197 -19.05 -0.11 -0.40
N GLY A 198 -19.74 -1.18 -0.82
CA GLY A 198 -21.20 -1.23 -0.74
C GLY A 198 -21.71 -1.17 0.71
N LYS A 199 -21.08 -1.91 1.63
CA LYS A 199 -21.42 -1.83 3.06
C LYS A 199 -21.11 -0.46 3.67
N ALA A 200 -20.00 0.16 3.30
CA ALA A 200 -19.63 1.51 3.74
C ALA A 200 -20.68 2.55 3.32
N ARG A 201 -21.10 2.54 2.04
CA ARG A 201 -22.13 3.44 1.51
C ARG A 201 -23.47 3.23 2.23
N ALA A 202 -23.90 1.98 2.38
CA ALA A 202 -25.14 1.65 3.08
C ALA A 202 -25.13 2.07 4.56
N ALA A 203 -24.03 1.84 5.28
CA ALA A 203 -23.85 2.31 6.65
C ALA A 203 -23.94 3.83 6.74
N SER A 204 -23.22 4.55 5.86
CA SER A 204 -23.27 6.02 5.79
C SER A 204 -24.68 6.54 5.50
N MET A 205 -25.44 5.87 4.63
CA MET A 205 -26.85 6.19 4.35
C MET A 205 -27.72 6.01 5.60
N LEU A 206 -27.62 4.87 6.29
CA LEU A 206 -28.38 4.60 7.51
C LEU A 206 -28.05 5.58 8.62
N ILE A 207 -26.78 5.79 8.93
CA ILE A 207 -26.33 6.71 10.00
C ILE A 207 -26.90 8.12 9.78
N ARG A 208 -26.88 8.63 8.54
CA ARG A 208 -27.48 9.93 8.20
C ARG A 208 -28.98 9.94 8.30
N ALA A 209 -29.65 8.90 7.83
CA ALA A 209 -31.10 8.78 7.93
C ALA A 209 -31.58 8.76 9.39
N LEU A 210 -30.78 8.17 10.28
CA LEU A 210 -31.03 8.13 11.72
C LEU A 210 -30.61 9.41 12.44
N GLY A 211 -30.09 10.42 11.73
CA GLY A 211 -29.74 11.72 12.31
C GLY A 211 -28.48 11.71 13.20
N PHE A 212 -27.68 10.65 13.15
CA PHE A 212 -26.42 10.59 13.87
C PHE A 212 -25.31 11.34 13.14
N ASP A 213 -24.40 11.95 13.89
CA ASP A 213 -23.19 12.52 13.30
C ASP A 213 -22.25 11.40 12.86
N ARG A 214 -22.00 11.36 11.55
CA ARG A 214 -21.16 10.36 10.87
C ARG A 214 -19.71 10.36 11.36
N ASN A 215 -19.21 11.48 11.86
CA ASN A 215 -17.82 11.60 12.28
C ASN A 215 -17.50 10.75 13.52
N TYR A 216 -18.52 10.37 14.29
CA TYR A 216 -18.34 9.46 15.42
C TYR A 216 -18.18 8.00 14.98
N PHE A 217 -18.52 7.67 13.73
CA PHE A 217 -18.50 6.31 13.23
C PHE A 217 -17.32 6.07 12.29
N TYR A 218 -16.80 4.85 12.33
CA TYR A 218 -15.70 4.40 11.48
C TYR A 218 -15.92 2.94 11.07
N LEU A 219 -15.10 2.45 10.16
CA LEU A 219 -15.14 1.09 9.63
C LEU A 219 -13.92 0.32 10.12
N ARG A 220 -14.15 -0.87 10.65
CA ARG A 220 -13.11 -1.80 11.10
C ARG A 220 -13.07 -3.01 10.19
N GLN A 221 -11.99 -3.20 9.46
CA GLN A 221 -11.73 -4.40 8.69
C GLN A 221 -10.88 -5.38 9.52
N SER A 222 -11.38 -6.59 9.76
CA SER A 222 -10.55 -7.65 10.35
C SER A 222 -9.62 -8.21 9.28
N LYS A 223 -8.33 -8.36 9.60
CA LYS A 223 -7.39 -9.13 8.78
C LYS A 223 -7.41 -10.59 9.22
N HIS A 224 -6.86 -11.50 8.40
CA HIS A 224 -6.77 -12.95 8.68
C HIS A 224 -5.87 -13.32 9.88
N ILE A 225 -5.48 -12.35 10.72
CA ILE A 225 -4.61 -12.51 11.89
C ILE A 225 -5.34 -11.93 13.11
N LYS A 226 -5.43 -12.72 14.20
CA LYS A 226 -6.20 -12.36 15.40
C LYS A 226 -5.66 -11.07 16.02
N GLY A 227 -6.58 -10.14 16.29
CA GLY A 227 -6.24 -8.88 16.93
C GLY A 227 -5.75 -7.81 15.96
N ILE A 228 -5.61 -8.15 14.68
CA ILE A 228 -5.17 -7.21 13.65
C ILE A 228 -6.40 -6.67 12.94
N TRP A 229 -6.63 -5.39 13.16
CA TRP A 229 -7.72 -4.63 12.55
C TRP A 229 -7.15 -3.44 11.82
N ASP A 230 -7.84 -3.07 10.75
CA ASP A 230 -7.60 -1.84 10.02
C ASP A 230 -8.82 -0.93 10.18
N ASP A 231 -8.64 0.17 10.91
CA ASP A 231 -9.67 1.15 11.20
C ASP A 231 -9.60 2.28 10.15
N ARG A 232 -10.72 2.56 9.49
CA ARG A 232 -10.86 3.48 8.35
C ARG A 232 -12.08 4.38 8.50
N SER A 233 -12.04 5.55 7.88
CA SER A 233 -13.20 6.44 7.79
C SER A 233 -14.38 5.79 7.04
N LEU A 234 -15.61 6.28 7.25
CA LEU A 234 -16.81 5.77 6.56
C LEU A 234 -16.75 5.93 5.03
N THR A 235 -16.02 6.91 4.51
CA THR A 235 -15.93 7.18 3.07
C THR A 235 -14.75 6.49 2.39
N TYR A 236 -13.79 5.97 3.16
CA TYR A 236 -12.55 5.37 2.67
C TYR A 236 -12.77 4.34 1.56
N PHE A 237 -13.62 3.33 1.77
CA PHE A 237 -13.77 2.24 0.79
C PHE A 237 -14.48 2.69 -0.49
N SER A 238 -15.41 3.66 -0.40
CA SER A 238 -16.02 4.25 -1.60
C SER A 238 -15.03 5.08 -2.39
N GLU A 239 -14.23 5.92 -1.71
CA GLU A 239 -13.21 6.75 -2.34
C GLU A 239 -12.09 5.90 -2.95
N LEU A 240 -11.70 4.81 -2.27
CA LEU A 240 -10.72 3.85 -2.79
C LEU A 240 -11.24 3.13 -4.05
N GLU A 241 -12.53 2.81 -4.12
CA GLU A 241 -13.15 2.22 -5.32
C GLU A 241 -13.09 3.21 -6.52
N GLU A 242 -13.41 4.48 -6.29
CA GLU A 242 -13.29 5.53 -7.30
C GLU A 242 -11.84 5.76 -7.73
N LEU A 243 -10.92 5.79 -6.77
CA LEU A 243 -9.49 5.91 -7.03
C LEU A 243 -8.98 4.71 -7.84
N ARG A 244 -9.44 3.50 -7.56
CA ARG A 244 -9.11 2.29 -8.32
C ARG A 244 -9.62 2.37 -9.76
N LYS A 245 -10.87 2.82 -9.97
CA LYS A 245 -11.42 3.05 -11.33
C LYS A 245 -10.60 4.09 -12.10
N LYS A 246 -10.19 5.17 -11.44
CA LYS A 246 -9.31 6.19 -12.00
C LYS A 246 -7.95 5.60 -12.36
N PHE A 247 -7.34 4.81 -11.48
CA PHE A 247 -6.08 4.12 -11.74
C PHE A 247 -6.16 3.17 -12.94
N GLU A 248 -7.24 2.40 -13.04
CA GLU A 248 -7.49 1.51 -14.19
C GLU A 248 -7.68 2.28 -15.50
N SER A 249 -8.30 3.46 -15.44
CA SER A 249 -8.47 4.33 -16.62
C SER A 249 -7.16 4.92 -17.17
N LEU A 250 -6.13 4.99 -16.33
CA LEU A 250 -4.80 5.50 -16.69
C LEU A 250 -3.88 4.43 -17.28
N ARG A 251 -4.38 3.20 -17.46
CA ARG A 251 -3.61 2.06 -17.96
C ARG A 251 -2.96 2.37 -19.31
N PRO A 252 -1.62 2.23 -19.44
CA PRO A 252 -0.96 2.32 -20.74
C PRO A 252 -1.29 1.09 -21.60
N LEU A 253 -1.47 1.30 -22.92
CA LEU A 253 -1.69 0.23 -23.89
C LEU A 253 -0.68 0.36 -25.05
N PRO A 254 0.13 -0.68 -25.35
CA PRO A 254 0.28 -1.90 -24.57
C PRO A 254 0.91 -1.62 -23.20
N GLY A 255 0.64 -2.47 -22.22
CA GLY A 255 1.09 -2.22 -20.86
C GLY A 255 1.12 -3.47 -19.98
N SER A 256 1.88 -3.36 -18.90
CA SER A 256 2.05 -4.40 -17.90
C SER A 256 1.62 -3.87 -16.53
N TRP A 257 0.89 -4.69 -15.78
CA TRP A 257 0.45 -4.44 -14.42
C TRP A 257 1.22 -5.34 -13.47
N LEU A 258 1.70 -4.77 -12.38
CA LEU A 258 2.28 -5.50 -11.27
C LEU A 258 1.55 -5.11 -9.99
N LYS A 259 1.31 -6.06 -9.10
CA LYS A 259 0.91 -5.79 -7.72
C LYS A 259 1.83 -6.51 -6.78
N PHE A 260 2.35 -5.82 -5.78
CA PHE A 260 3.28 -6.37 -4.79
C PHE A 260 3.15 -5.65 -3.46
N GLN A 261 3.76 -6.22 -2.43
CA GLN A 261 3.83 -5.64 -1.09
C GLN A 261 5.28 -5.29 -0.75
N LEU A 262 5.50 -4.03 -0.35
CA LEU A 262 6.80 -3.58 0.12
C LEU A 262 7.03 -4.00 1.57
N PRO A 263 8.29 -4.26 1.96
CA PRO A 263 8.61 -4.63 3.34
C PRO A 263 8.51 -3.44 4.33
N PHE A 264 8.26 -2.24 3.82
CA PHE A 264 8.08 -1.00 4.56
C PHE A 264 6.86 -0.20 4.02
N ALA A 265 6.42 0.80 4.77
CA ALA A 265 5.41 1.75 4.29
C ALA A 265 6.07 2.97 3.67
N LEU A 266 5.61 3.36 2.48
CA LEU A 266 5.90 4.65 1.89
C LEU A 266 5.21 5.74 2.73
N PRO A 267 5.92 6.80 3.15
CA PRO A 267 5.35 7.81 4.03
C PRO A 267 4.51 8.84 3.25
N VAL A 268 3.47 8.36 2.59
CA VAL A 268 2.63 9.12 1.68
C VAL A 268 1.15 8.83 1.91
N LEU A 269 0.27 9.67 1.41
CA LEU A 269 -1.17 9.36 1.35
C LEU A 269 -1.43 8.16 0.45
N GLU A 270 -2.45 7.37 0.75
CA GLU A 270 -2.90 6.35 -0.19
C GLU A 270 -3.46 7.04 -1.45
N GLY A 271 -3.05 6.64 -2.64
CA GLY A 271 -3.20 7.52 -3.80
C GLY A 271 -2.56 7.02 -5.08
N ILE A 272 -2.88 7.71 -6.18
CA ILE A 272 -2.21 7.50 -7.47
C ILE A 272 -1.02 8.46 -7.57
N TYR A 273 0.16 7.90 -7.80
CA TYR A 273 1.41 8.62 -8.03
C TYR A 273 1.91 8.33 -9.44
N GLN A 274 2.20 9.39 -10.19
CA GLN A 274 2.65 9.31 -11.57
C GLN A 274 4.06 9.89 -11.69
N CYS A 275 4.92 9.17 -12.39
CA CYS A 275 6.22 9.64 -12.84
C CYS A 275 6.43 9.18 -14.29
N GLU A 276 7.41 9.74 -15.00
CA GLU A 276 7.66 9.40 -16.40
C GLU A 276 7.81 7.88 -16.62
N GLY A 277 6.84 7.31 -17.34
CA GLY A 277 6.80 5.87 -17.67
C GLY A 277 6.34 4.95 -16.53
N SER A 278 5.75 5.45 -15.45
CA SER A 278 5.25 4.63 -14.33
C SER A 278 4.07 5.27 -13.61
N ILE A 279 3.02 4.49 -13.35
CA ILE A 279 1.84 4.94 -12.61
C ILE A 279 1.60 3.95 -11.48
N ALA A 280 1.70 4.41 -10.23
CA ALA A 280 1.50 3.58 -9.05
C ALA A 280 0.22 3.97 -8.33
N LEU A 281 -0.57 2.98 -7.91
CA LEU A 281 -1.56 3.11 -6.86
C LEU A 281 -0.93 2.56 -5.58
N VAL A 282 -0.70 3.45 -4.62
CA VAL A 282 -0.15 3.11 -3.31
C VAL A 282 -1.30 3.02 -2.32
N THR A 283 -1.43 1.88 -1.66
CA THR A 283 -2.34 1.66 -0.52
C THR A 283 -1.53 1.18 0.67
N HIS A 284 -2.03 1.38 1.88
CA HIS A 284 -1.32 0.95 3.08
C HIS A 284 -2.12 -0.12 3.81
N GLU A 285 -1.44 -1.18 4.19
CA GLU A 285 -1.96 -2.14 5.14
C GLU A 285 -1.47 -1.74 6.53
N ARG A 286 -2.37 -1.18 7.33
CA ARG A 286 -2.09 -0.88 8.74
C ARG A 286 -2.33 -2.15 9.55
N VAL A 287 -1.32 -2.52 10.31
CA VAL A 287 -1.28 -3.70 11.15
C VAL A 287 -1.16 -3.22 12.59
N ILE A 288 -2.28 -3.18 13.31
CA ILE A 288 -2.29 -3.01 14.76
C ILE A 288 -1.96 -4.38 15.36
N ASN A 289 -0.79 -4.55 15.97
CA ASN A 289 -0.49 -5.77 16.72
C ASN A 289 -0.80 -5.56 18.22
N PRO A 290 -1.92 -6.08 18.76
CA PRO A 290 -2.25 -5.93 20.16
C PRO A 290 -1.33 -6.73 21.10
N ARG A 291 -0.50 -7.66 20.59
CA ARG A 291 0.55 -8.33 21.37
C ARG A 291 1.84 -7.53 21.50
N ALA A 292 1.93 -6.36 20.88
CA ALA A 292 2.98 -5.39 21.17
C ALA A 292 2.68 -4.56 22.44
N GLY A 293 1.66 -4.95 23.22
CA GLY A 293 1.63 -4.64 24.64
C GLY A 293 2.79 -5.37 25.32
N TRP A 294 3.68 -4.61 25.93
CA TRP A 294 4.89 -5.08 26.57
C TRP A 294 4.54 -6.06 27.70
N GLU A 295 4.73 -7.37 27.50
CA GLU A 295 5.01 -8.26 28.63
C GLU A 295 6.52 -8.29 28.82
N PRO A 296 7.04 -7.84 29.97
CA PRO A 296 8.47 -7.84 30.24
C PRO A 296 8.93 -9.29 30.44
N SER A 297 9.31 -9.97 29.36
CA SER A 297 10.20 -11.12 29.48
C SER A 297 11.63 -10.59 29.56
N GLU A 298 12.29 -10.82 30.69
CA GLU A 298 13.71 -10.51 30.88
C GLU A 298 14.52 -11.05 29.69
N GLY A 299 15.09 -10.15 28.87
CA GLY A 299 16.12 -10.54 27.90
C GLY A 299 16.04 -9.99 26.47
N MET A 300 15.13 -9.11 26.08
CA MET A 300 15.19 -8.46 24.75
C MET A 300 15.45 -6.96 24.85
N ARG A 301 16.62 -6.52 24.34
CA ARG A 301 16.88 -5.12 24.00
C ARG A 301 16.28 -4.82 22.63
N ILE A 302 15.16 -4.10 22.61
CA ILE A 302 14.64 -3.39 21.44
C ILE A 302 14.79 -1.90 21.75
N GLU A 303 16.01 -1.40 21.60
CA GLU A 303 16.30 0.03 21.40
C GLU A 303 16.46 0.15 19.88
N THR A 304 15.77 0.95 19.08
CA THR A 304 15.03 2.22 19.21
C THR A 304 14.29 2.40 17.87
N MET A 305 13.14 3.12 17.83
CA MET A 305 12.31 3.47 16.64
C MET A 305 10.98 2.71 16.40
N MET A 306 10.26 2.34 17.46
CA MET A 306 8.84 1.99 17.34
C MET A 306 7.96 2.95 18.13
N ASN A 307 6.90 3.44 17.48
CA ASN A 307 5.82 4.18 18.15
C ASN A 307 5.23 3.28 19.27
N PRO A 308 4.81 3.79 20.44
CA PRO A 308 4.41 3.00 21.61
C PRO A 308 3.19 2.06 21.40
N SER A 309 2.61 2.03 20.21
CA SER A 309 1.34 1.38 19.90
C SER A 309 1.43 0.13 19.02
N GLY A 310 2.64 -0.41 18.72
CA GLY A 310 2.75 -1.67 17.96
C GLY A 310 2.15 -1.64 16.55
N LEU A 311 2.04 -0.44 15.96
CA LEU A 311 1.54 -0.19 14.62
C LEU A 311 2.65 -0.49 13.61
N TYR A 312 2.46 -1.53 12.80
CA TYR A 312 3.26 -1.76 11.60
C TYR A 312 2.44 -1.35 10.39
N ALA A 313 3.06 -0.74 9.38
CA ALA A 313 2.40 -0.46 8.12
C ALA A 313 3.28 -0.95 6.98
N GLN A 314 2.65 -1.54 5.96
CA GLN A 314 3.30 -1.91 4.71
C GLN A 314 2.54 -1.29 3.55
N SER A 315 3.25 -0.87 2.51
CA SER A 315 2.59 -0.40 1.30
C SER A 315 2.30 -1.56 0.36
N SER A 316 1.03 -1.72 -0.02
CA SER A 316 0.65 -2.50 -1.20
C SER A 316 0.61 -1.57 -2.40
N VAL A 317 1.41 -1.89 -3.41
CA VAL A 317 1.59 -1.07 -4.60
C VAL A 317 1.07 -1.83 -5.81
N GLU A 318 0.14 -1.23 -6.54
CA GLU A 318 -0.20 -1.62 -7.90
C GLU A 318 0.52 -0.68 -8.88
N LEU A 319 1.24 -1.21 -9.86
CA LEU A 319 2.11 -0.45 -10.76
C LEU A 319 1.77 -0.76 -12.22
N TRP A 320 1.48 0.28 -12.99
CA TRP A 320 1.42 0.25 -14.45
C TRP A 320 2.77 0.62 -15.05
N LEU A 321 3.23 -0.20 -15.98
CA LEU A 321 4.41 0.04 -16.82
C LEU A 321 4.03 -0.03 -18.30
N PRO A 322 4.58 0.84 -19.15
CA PRO A 322 4.34 0.78 -20.59
C PRO A 322 5.02 -0.44 -21.21
N GLY A 323 4.36 -1.03 -22.22
CA GLY A 323 4.89 -2.12 -23.02
C GLY A 323 4.56 -3.52 -22.51
N GLU A 324 4.92 -4.47 -23.37
CA GLU A 324 4.76 -5.91 -23.19
C GLU A 324 6.01 -6.49 -22.54
N LEU A 325 6.07 -6.48 -21.20
CA LEU A 325 7.27 -6.86 -20.46
C LEU A 325 7.34 -8.36 -20.21
N GLN A 326 8.54 -8.92 -20.33
CA GLN A 326 8.73 -10.34 -20.03
C GLN A 326 8.83 -10.59 -18.51
N ILE A 327 8.16 -11.65 -18.06
CA ILE A 327 8.35 -12.25 -16.75
C ILE A 327 8.74 -13.71 -16.93
N LYS A 328 9.81 -14.13 -16.26
CA LYS A 328 10.22 -15.54 -16.12
C LYS A 328 10.23 -15.86 -14.63
N SER A 329 9.70 -17.03 -14.26
CA SER A 329 9.61 -17.48 -12.86
C SER A 329 10.94 -18.04 -12.31
N GLU A 330 12.00 -18.03 -13.10
CA GLU A 330 13.32 -18.48 -12.68
C GLU A 330 13.90 -17.48 -11.67
N MET A 331 14.19 -17.95 -10.46
CA MET A 331 14.89 -17.13 -9.47
C MET A 331 16.30 -16.80 -9.98
N PRO A 332 16.76 -15.55 -9.86
CA PRO A 332 18.16 -15.24 -10.15
C PRO A 332 19.08 -16.04 -9.21
N PRO A 333 20.27 -16.49 -9.68
CA PRO A 333 21.23 -17.21 -8.85
C PRO A 333 21.51 -16.47 -7.53
N SER A 334 21.59 -17.20 -6.41
CA SER A 334 21.77 -16.68 -5.04
C SER A 334 22.88 -15.64 -4.91
N ASP A 335 23.93 -15.77 -5.71
CA ASP A 335 25.14 -14.94 -5.65
C ASP A 335 24.99 -13.59 -6.39
N THR A 336 23.90 -13.41 -7.15
CA THR A 336 23.64 -12.23 -8.00
C THR A 336 22.45 -11.38 -7.56
N SER A 337 21.61 -11.89 -6.66
CA SER A 337 20.32 -11.32 -6.23
C SER A 337 20.41 -9.90 -5.65
N TYR A 338 21.53 -9.53 -5.02
CA TYR A 338 21.66 -8.19 -4.39
C TYR A 338 22.48 -7.18 -5.19
N LYS A 339 23.21 -7.61 -6.23
CA LYS A 339 24.26 -6.78 -6.84
C LYS A 339 24.00 -6.40 -8.29
N ASN A 340 23.14 -7.14 -9.00
CA ASN A 340 22.92 -6.88 -10.41
C ASN A 340 21.43 -6.89 -10.76
N ILE A 341 20.82 -5.70 -10.86
CA ILE A 341 19.41 -5.54 -11.25
C ILE A 341 19.11 -6.16 -12.64
N TYR A 342 20.12 -6.35 -13.49
CA TYR A 342 19.98 -6.92 -14.82
C TYR A 342 19.83 -8.45 -14.82
N SER A 343 20.06 -9.15 -13.70
CA SER A 343 19.80 -10.59 -13.60
C SER A 343 18.33 -10.91 -13.29
N TYR A 344 17.53 -9.92 -12.91
CA TYR A 344 16.11 -10.09 -12.63
C TYR A 344 15.26 -10.06 -13.91
N PRO A 345 14.06 -10.69 -13.90
CA PRO A 345 13.12 -10.58 -15.01
C PRO A 345 12.83 -9.13 -15.38
N GLU A 346 12.64 -8.87 -16.68
CA GLU A 346 12.50 -7.52 -17.21
C GLU A 346 11.41 -6.71 -16.49
N ALA A 347 10.24 -7.34 -16.26
CA ALA A 347 9.13 -6.71 -15.55
C ALA A 347 9.50 -6.29 -14.12
N ILE A 348 10.24 -7.13 -13.38
CA ILE A 348 10.69 -6.86 -12.00
C ILE A 348 11.73 -5.74 -11.98
N ARG A 349 12.71 -5.79 -12.89
CA ARG A 349 13.73 -4.74 -13.04
C ARG A 349 13.09 -3.38 -13.34
N LYS A 350 12.20 -3.33 -14.34
CA LYS A 350 11.50 -2.09 -14.71
C LYS A 350 10.57 -1.59 -13.60
N ALA A 351 9.93 -2.49 -12.84
CA ALA A 351 9.12 -2.12 -11.69
C ALA A 351 9.93 -1.48 -10.58
N ALA A 352 11.06 -2.09 -10.17
CA ALA A 352 11.94 -1.52 -9.16
C ALA A 352 12.49 -0.14 -9.58
N LEU A 353 12.96 0.00 -10.82
CA LEU A 353 13.42 1.28 -11.35
C LEU A 353 12.30 2.34 -11.42
N GLY A 354 11.12 1.97 -11.91
CA GLY A 354 9.96 2.86 -11.98
C GLY A 354 9.50 3.33 -10.60
N LEU A 355 9.48 2.43 -9.62
CA LEU A 355 9.13 2.74 -8.24
C LEU A 355 10.19 3.62 -7.56
N ASN A 356 11.48 3.38 -7.82
CA ASN A 356 12.54 4.26 -7.31
C ASN A 356 12.44 5.68 -7.87
N ARG A 357 12.02 5.86 -9.13
CA ARG A 357 11.72 7.20 -9.66
C ARG A 357 10.57 7.88 -8.91
N ILE A 358 9.51 7.13 -8.60
CA ILE A 358 8.41 7.64 -7.76
C ILE A 358 8.93 8.00 -6.38
N ILE A 359 9.74 7.15 -5.73
CA ILE A 359 10.34 7.41 -4.42
C ILE A 359 11.21 8.68 -4.44
N LEU A 360 12.07 8.84 -5.45
CA LEU A 360 12.90 10.03 -5.59
C LEU A 360 12.05 11.30 -5.76
N GLY A 361 10.98 11.23 -6.58
CA GLY A 361 10.02 12.33 -6.70
C GLY A 361 9.32 12.64 -5.39
N LEU A 362 8.95 11.62 -4.61
CA LEU A 362 8.37 11.78 -3.27
C LEU A 362 9.35 12.41 -2.29
N ARG A 363 10.63 12.02 -2.31
CA ARG A 363 11.67 12.63 -1.48
C ARG A 363 11.77 14.13 -1.73
N LEU A 364 11.78 14.53 -3.00
CA LEU A 364 11.79 15.94 -3.40
C LEU A 364 10.53 16.68 -2.93
N ASP A 365 9.34 16.15 -3.23
CA ASP A 365 8.06 16.81 -2.94
C ASP A 365 7.77 16.93 -1.42
N THR A 366 8.23 15.95 -0.63
CA THR A 366 8.01 15.91 0.83
C THR A 366 9.18 16.49 1.63
N GLY A 367 10.33 16.75 1.00
CA GLY A 367 11.58 17.14 1.67
C GLY A 367 12.21 16.03 2.52
N ARG A 368 11.78 14.77 2.38
CA ARG A 368 12.32 13.63 3.14
C ARG A 368 13.46 12.95 2.40
N SER A 369 14.58 12.69 3.08
CA SER A 369 15.71 11.93 2.52
C SER A 369 15.74 10.46 2.93
N ASP A 370 14.90 10.04 3.89
CA ASP A 370 15.00 8.75 4.58
C ASP A 370 14.13 7.64 3.99
N ILE A 371 13.33 7.92 2.96
CA ILE A 371 12.52 6.92 2.25
C ILE A 371 13.48 5.93 1.56
N PRO A 372 13.49 4.62 1.84
CA PRO A 372 14.47 3.69 1.27
C PRO A 372 14.26 3.44 -0.22
N GLU A 373 15.36 3.18 -0.95
CA GLU A 373 15.28 2.65 -2.32
C GLU A 373 14.76 1.20 -2.29
N VAL A 374 13.99 0.85 -3.31
CA VAL A 374 13.46 -0.50 -3.54
C VAL A 374 14.43 -1.28 -4.41
N ILE A 375 14.85 -2.44 -3.94
CA ILE A 375 15.56 -3.43 -4.76
C ILE A 375 14.59 -4.48 -5.32
N PRO A 376 14.93 -5.18 -6.41
CA PRO A 376 14.08 -6.23 -6.96
C PRO A 376 13.63 -7.28 -5.94
N GLY A 377 14.47 -7.60 -4.95
CA GLY A 377 14.14 -8.56 -3.87
C GLY A 377 13.09 -8.08 -2.87
N ASP A 378 12.77 -6.78 -2.84
CA ASP A 378 11.72 -6.23 -1.98
C ASP A 378 10.33 -6.40 -2.58
N LEU A 379 10.22 -6.71 -3.88
CA LEU A 379 8.96 -6.93 -4.58
C LEU A 379 8.40 -8.31 -4.22
N ASN A 380 7.77 -8.41 -3.05
CA ASN A 380 7.19 -9.65 -2.54
C ASN A 380 5.76 -9.86 -3.05
N GLN A 381 5.35 -11.12 -3.17
CA GLN A 381 3.99 -11.54 -3.58
C GLN A 381 3.53 -10.89 -4.89
N VAL A 382 4.38 -10.95 -5.93
CA VAL A 382 4.13 -10.27 -7.20
C VAL A 382 3.00 -10.96 -7.96
N ALA A 383 1.89 -10.26 -8.16
CA ALA A 383 0.93 -10.57 -9.20
C ALA A 383 1.26 -9.77 -10.46
N PHE A 384 1.15 -10.39 -11.64
CA PHE A 384 1.49 -9.77 -12.93
C PHE A 384 0.38 -10.00 -13.96
N LYS A 385 0.07 -8.97 -14.74
CA LYS A 385 -0.80 -9.08 -15.93
C LYS A 385 -0.21 -8.27 -17.07
N GLN A 386 -0.32 -8.80 -18.28
CA GLN A 386 0.10 -8.12 -19.50
C GLN A 386 -1.09 -7.84 -20.41
N PHE A 387 -1.13 -6.65 -21.00
CA PHE A 387 -2.20 -6.17 -21.86
C PHE A 387 -1.63 -5.76 -23.22
N ASN A 388 -2.23 -6.29 -24.28
CA ASN A 388 -1.88 -5.88 -25.64
C ASN A 388 -2.49 -4.52 -26.01
N VAL A 389 -2.22 -4.05 -27.23
CA VAL A 389 -2.77 -2.79 -27.79
C VAL A 389 -4.31 -2.70 -27.74
N SER A 390 -5.02 -3.84 -27.76
CA SER A 390 -6.48 -3.91 -27.68
C SER A 390 -7.03 -3.97 -26.25
N GLY A 391 -6.15 -3.93 -25.24
CA GLY A 391 -6.52 -4.00 -23.82
C GLY A 391 -6.90 -5.41 -23.34
N LYS A 392 -6.66 -6.45 -24.16
CA LYS A 392 -6.89 -7.86 -23.77
C LYS A 392 -5.69 -8.37 -22.98
N VAL A 393 -5.99 -9.16 -21.94
CA VAL A 393 -4.96 -9.84 -21.14
C VAL A 393 -4.31 -10.93 -21.99
N THR A 394 -3.01 -10.84 -22.21
CA THR A 394 -2.22 -11.84 -22.96
C THR A 394 -1.45 -12.78 -22.05
N THR A 395 -1.15 -12.36 -20.82
CA THR A 395 -0.44 -13.17 -19.82
C THR A 395 -0.91 -12.76 -18.42
N SER A 396 -1.05 -13.73 -17.51
CA SER A 396 -1.45 -13.50 -16.12
C SER A 396 -0.73 -14.45 -15.19
N VAL A 397 -0.01 -13.92 -14.21
CA VAL A 397 0.61 -14.65 -13.12
C VAL A 397 -0.08 -14.22 -11.82
N PRO A 398 -0.84 -15.09 -11.16
CA PRO A 398 -1.66 -14.71 -10.01
C PRO A 398 -0.83 -14.41 -8.75
N SER A 399 0.32 -15.07 -8.58
CA SER A 399 1.29 -14.80 -7.53
C SER A 399 2.63 -15.46 -7.86
N ALA A 400 3.73 -14.72 -7.73
CA ALA A 400 5.11 -15.20 -7.78
C ALA A 400 5.88 -14.59 -6.60
N ASN A 401 6.64 -15.41 -5.88
CA ASN A 401 7.39 -14.98 -4.70
C ASN A 401 8.90 -14.97 -4.99
N PHE A 402 9.59 -13.89 -4.62
CA PHE A 402 11.01 -13.64 -4.93
C PHE A 402 11.85 -13.35 -3.68
N GLU A 403 11.40 -13.79 -2.50
CA GLU A 403 11.82 -13.35 -1.14
C GLU A 403 13.31 -13.09 -0.86
N GLN A 404 13.58 -11.98 -0.15
CA GLN A 404 13.99 -12.02 1.27
C GLN A 404 13.22 -10.95 2.07
N VAL A 405 12.54 -11.35 3.14
CA VAL A 405 11.82 -10.43 4.03
C VAL A 405 12.81 -9.76 4.98
N ARG A 406 12.98 -8.42 4.89
CA ARG A 406 13.57 -7.61 5.97
C ARG A 406 12.62 -6.47 6.32
N VAL A 407 12.00 -6.57 7.50
CA VAL A 407 11.08 -5.55 8.02
C VAL A 407 11.89 -4.42 8.64
N ASN A 408 11.65 -3.17 8.23
CA ASN A 408 12.04 -1.99 9.00
C ASN A 408 11.00 -0.85 8.90
N THR A 409 10.46 -0.53 10.09
CA THR A 409 9.87 0.72 10.64
C THR A 409 9.05 1.71 9.78
N GLY A 410 7.76 1.82 10.14
CA GLY A 410 7.13 3.02 10.74
C GLY A 410 6.80 4.25 9.87
N SER A 411 5.52 4.45 9.54
CA SER A 411 5.01 5.73 8.98
C SER A 411 4.37 6.64 10.05
N PRO A 412 4.44 7.98 9.88
CA PRO A 412 3.70 8.95 10.70
C PRO A 412 2.19 8.91 10.40
N ARG A 413 1.36 9.28 11.38
CA ARG A 413 -0.08 9.50 11.18
C ARG A 413 -0.28 10.69 10.25
N ILE A 414 -0.95 10.48 9.12
CA ILE A 414 -1.38 11.55 8.21
C ILE A 414 -2.87 11.80 8.46
N GLU A 415 -3.26 13.08 8.57
CA GLU A 415 -4.62 13.52 8.93
C GLU A 415 -5.68 13.19 7.87
N ASN A 416 -5.25 12.94 6.63
CA ASN A 416 -6.09 12.46 5.53
C ASN A 416 -5.65 11.03 5.13
N GLU A 417 -6.58 10.14 4.79
CA GLU A 417 -6.25 8.75 4.45
C GLU A 417 -5.93 8.56 2.96
N LEU A 418 -6.63 9.29 2.08
CA LEU A 418 -6.55 9.17 0.63
C LEU A 418 -6.24 10.52 -0.05
N SER A 419 -5.45 10.47 -1.12
CA SER A 419 -5.30 11.55 -2.10
C SER A 419 -6.26 11.32 -3.26
N THR A 420 -7.31 12.12 -3.34
CA THR A 420 -8.34 12.04 -4.42
C THR A 420 -7.83 12.60 -5.75
N THR A 421 -6.83 13.48 -5.71
CA THR A 421 -6.09 13.96 -6.88
C THR A 421 -4.93 13.03 -7.22
N SER A 422 -4.66 12.87 -8.51
CA SER A 422 -3.45 12.15 -8.93
C SER A 422 -2.26 13.05 -8.68
N ASN A 423 -1.24 12.52 -8.01
CA ASN A 423 -0.01 13.25 -7.74
C ASN A 423 0.95 13.02 -8.91
N VAL A 424 1.19 14.07 -9.70
CA VAL A 424 2.14 14.04 -10.80
C VAL A 424 3.48 14.55 -10.26
N LEU A 425 4.40 13.62 -10.06
CA LEU A 425 5.74 13.93 -9.58
C LEU A 425 6.56 14.45 -10.76
N LYS A 426 7.30 15.54 -10.53
CA LYS A 426 8.17 16.09 -11.57
C LYS A 426 9.32 15.11 -11.85
N PRO A 427 9.65 14.83 -13.12
CA PRO A 427 10.82 14.04 -13.44
C PRO A 427 12.07 14.77 -12.95
N LEU A 428 12.95 14.03 -12.28
CA LEU A 428 14.24 14.53 -11.83
C LEU A 428 15.25 14.43 -12.97
N SER A 429 16.10 15.43 -13.12
CA SER A 429 17.27 15.29 -13.99
C SER A 429 18.24 14.26 -13.39
N PHE A 430 18.96 13.51 -14.22
CA PHE A 430 19.93 12.49 -13.74
C PHE A 430 20.90 12.98 -12.63
N PRO A 431 21.46 14.21 -12.67
CA PRO A 431 22.27 14.74 -11.57
C PRO A 431 21.51 14.84 -10.24
N GLN A 432 20.22 15.16 -10.29
CA GLN A 432 19.37 15.25 -9.10
C GLN A 432 18.97 13.87 -8.59
N GLU A 433 18.70 12.90 -9.46
CA GLU A 433 18.46 11.51 -9.02
C GLU A 433 19.64 11.00 -8.17
N LEU A 434 20.88 11.26 -8.62
CA LEU A 434 22.09 10.91 -7.89
C LEU A 434 22.26 11.71 -6.59
N LEU A 435 21.91 13.00 -6.59
CA LEU A 435 21.98 13.84 -5.39
C LEU A 435 20.99 13.38 -4.31
N GLU A 436 19.75 13.06 -4.69
CA GLU A 436 18.74 12.51 -3.77
C GLU A 436 19.10 11.10 -3.27
N SER A 437 19.78 10.29 -4.09
CA SER A 437 20.36 9.02 -3.63
C SER A 437 21.50 9.25 -2.63
N ALA A 438 22.36 10.25 -2.85
CA ALA A 438 23.41 10.61 -1.91
C ALA A 438 22.85 11.06 -0.54
N LYS A 439 21.82 11.92 -0.53
CA LYS A 439 21.11 12.35 0.70
C LYS A 439 20.55 11.17 1.50
N PHE A 440 19.99 10.18 0.82
CA PHE A 440 19.56 8.93 1.45
C PHE A 440 20.73 8.16 2.06
N HIS A 441 21.81 7.95 1.31
CA HIS A 441 22.97 7.20 1.80
C HIS A 441 23.71 7.90 2.95
N ILE A 442 23.67 9.24 3.04
CA ILE A 442 24.10 9.99 4.22
C ILE A 442 23.21 9.63 5.42
N SER A 443 21.89 9.69 5.24
CA SER A 443 20.91 9.37 6.29
C SER A 443 21.03 7.91 6.78
N ALA A 444 21.42 7.00 5.89
CA ALA A 444 21.67 5.59 6.18
C ALA A 444 23.10 5.29 6.69
N TYR A 445 23.93 6.31 6.94
CA TYR A 445 25.34 6.18 7.34
C TYR A 445 26.20 5.32 6.38
N ASN A 446 25.82 5.24 5.10
CA ASN A 446 26.57 4.55 4.06
C ASN A 446 27.48 5.52 3.30
N ILE A 447 28.54 5.96 3.98
CA ILE A 447 29.48 7.00 3.53
C ILE A 447 30.05 6.69 2.14
N ARG A 448 30.51 5.45 1.94
CA ARG A 448 31.11 5.04 0.66
C ARG A 448 30.14 5.27 -0.50
N ARG A 449 28.88 4.85 -0.32
CA ARG A 449 27.88 5.01 -1.38
C ARG A 449 27.46 6.47 -1.55
N ALA A 450 27.31 7.20 -0.44
CA ALA A 450 27.04 8.63 -0.46
C ALA A 450 28.10 9.42 -1.25
N VAL A 451 29.40 9.14 -1.04
CA VAL A 451 30.50 9.77 -1.79
C VAL A 451 30.39 9.47 -3.29
N LEU A 452 30.09 8.22 -3.67
CA LEU A 452 29.97 7.82 -5.07
C LEU A 452 28.78 8.49 -5.75
N ASP A 453 27.61 8.49 -5.11
CA ASP A 453 26.40 9.10 -5.66
C ASP A 453 26.53 10.63 -5.71
N PHE A 454 27.07 11.27 -4.66
CA PHE A 454 27.35 12.71 -4.66
C PHE A 454 28.34 13.10 -5.75
N SER A 455 29.46 12.36 -5.84
CA SER A 455 30.47 12.64 -6.88
C SER A 455 29.82 12.51 -8.24
N GLY A 456 29.13 11.40 -8.50
CA GLY A 456 28.39 11.15 -9.73
C GLY A 456 27.38 12.24 -10.06
N ALA A 457 26.65 12.77 -9.07
CA ALA A 457 25.73 13.89 -9.23
C ALA A 457 26.45 15.13 -9.76
N PHE A 458 27.60 15.47 -9.17
CA PHE A 458 28.40 16.59 -9.62
C PHE A 458 28.98 16.35 -11.02
N GLU A 459 29.50 15.15 -11.31
CA GLU A 459 30.02 14.81 -12.65
C GLU A 459 28.95 14.92 -13.72
N ALA A 460 27.75 14.40 -13.43
CA ALA A 460 26.60 14.47 -14.32
C ALA A 460 26.14 15.91 -14.54
N PHE A 461 26.12 16.73 -13.50
CA PHE A 461 25.79 18.16 -13.61
C PHE A 461 26.77 18.88 -14.55
N ILE A 462 28.07 18.67 -14.37
CA ILE A 462 29.10 19.28 -15.24
C ILE A 462 28.95 18.76 -16.68
N SER A 463 28.80 17.45 -16.85
CA SER A 463 28.62 16.83 -18.18
C SER A 463 27.42 17.40 -18.95
N GLN A 464 26.31 17.67 -18.24
CA GLN A 464 25.09 18.18 -18.86
C GLN A 464 25.10 19.69 -19.10
N ASN A 465 25.71 20.47 -18.21
CA ASN A 465 25.53 21.91 -18.19
C ASN A 465 26.77 22.70 -18.59
N VAL A 466 27.96 22.17 -18.29
CA VAL A 466 29.25 22.86 -18.44
C VAL A 466 30.01 22.35 -19.65
N THR A 467 30.17 21.03 -19.77
CA THR A 467 30.92 20.38 -20.86
C THR A 467 30.42 20.78 -22.25
N PRO A 468 29.10 20.86 -22.53
CA PRO A 468 28.62 21.19 -23.88
C PRO A 468 28.97 22.63 -24.31
N GLN A 469 29.19 23.54 -23.36
CA GLN A 469 29.58 24.92 -23.64
C GLN A 469 31.06 25.08 -23.99
N LEU A 470 31.84 24.00 -23.84
CA LEU A 470 33.28 24.00 -24.03
C LEU A 470 33.61 23.34 -25.36
N LEU A 471 33.57 24.14 -26.42
CA LEU A 471 33.60 23.74 -27.84
C LEU A 471 34.73 22.78 -28.26
N GLU A 472 35.86 22.74 -27.53
CA GLU A 472 36.94 21.74 -27.76
C GLU A 472 37.72 21.47 -26.46
N ILE A 473 37.53 20.33 -25.79
CA ILE A 473 38.39 19.96 -24.64
C ILE A 473 38.99 18.57 -24.72
N GLY A 474 38.77 17.85 -25.81
CA GLY A 474 39.28 16.49 -25.94
C GLY A 474 40.81 16.43 -25.85
N GLU A 475 41.34 15.69 -24.88
CA GLU A 475 42.77 15.35 -24.79
C GLU A 475 42.91 13.85 -25.12
N ASN A 476 43.84 13.49 -26.00
CA ASN A 476 44.18 12.10 -26.23
C ASN A 476 45.11 11.57 -25.12
N THR A 477 45.23 10.24 -25.01
CA THR A 477 45.99 9.56 -23.96
C THR A 477 47.47 9.97 -23.98
N ARG A 478 48.06 10.12 -25.17
CA ARG A 478 49.43 10.62 -25.34
C ARG A 478 49.61 12.00 -24.72
N THR A 479 48.71 12.93 -25.03
CA THR A 479 48.74 14.31 -24.51
C THR A 479 48.53 14.33 -23.00
N GLN A 480 47.62 13.51 -22.47
CA GLN A 480 47.44 13.38 -21.02
C GLN A 480 48.70 12.87 -20.32
N PHE A 481 49.35 11.85 -20.89
CA PHE A 481 50.57 11.27 -20.34
C PHE A 481 51.72 12.29 -20.32
N LEU A 482 51.97 12.95 -21.45
CA LEU A 482 53.01 13.97 -21.59
C LEU A 482 52.77 15.16 -20.65
N ASN A 483 51.52 15.61 -20.50
CA ASN A 483 51.20 16.69 -19.55
C ASN A 483 51.40 16.31 -18.08
N ARG A 484 51.24 15.02 -17.72
CA ARG A 484 51.31 14.56 -16.33
C ARG A 484 52.70 14.12 -15.91
N TYR A 485 53.46 13.55 -16.84
CA TYR A 485 54.74 12.92 -16.58
C TYR A 485 55.89 13.51 -17.38
N GLY A 486 55.64 14.35 -18.39
CA GLY A 486 56.66 14.89 -19.29
C GLY A 486 57.84 15.51 -18.55
N ASP A 487 57.57 16.34 -17.54
CA ASP A 487 58.60 16.99 -16.72
C ASP A 487 59.41 16.02 -15.84
N LYS A 488 58.93 14.77 -15.70
CA LYS A 488 59.57 13.68 -14.95
C LYS A 488 60.29 12.67 -15.86
N LEU A 489 60.17 12.82 -17.18
CA LEU A 489 60.82 11.96 -18.16
C LEU A 489 62.24 12.46 -18.45
N SER A 490 63.12 11.53 -18.85
CA SER A 490 64.40 11.91 -19.46
C SER A 490 64.14 12.56 -20.82
N LYS A 491 65.07 13.43 -21.28
CA LYS A 491 64.97 14.07 -22.60
C LYS A 491 64.73 13.07 -23.74
N ALA A 492 65.47 11.95 -23.73
CA ALA A 492 65.33 10.91 -24.75
C ALA A 492 63.93 10.27 -24.75
N ALA A 493 63.38 9.95 -23.57
CA ALA A 493 62.04 9.36 -23.47
C ALA A 493 60.93 10.37 -23.86
N LEU A 494 61.12 11.65 -23.54
CA LEU A 494 60.18 12.70 -23.94
C LEU A 494 60.15 12.88 -25.47
N GLU A 495 61.32 12.89 -26.12
CA GLU A 495 61.45 12.98 -27.58
C GLU A 495 60.83 11.76 -28.27
N GLU A 496 61.11 10.56 -27.77
CA GLU A 496 60.55 9.31 -28.29
C GLU A 496 59.02 9.29 -28.23
N ILE A 497 58.43 9.57 -27.06
CA ILE A 497 56.97 9.55 -26.87
C ILE A 497 56.28 10.67 -27.64
N SER A 498 56.92 11.84 -27.77
CA SER A 498 56.37 12.96 -28.56
C SER A 498 56.34 12.65 -30.06
N ALA A 499 57.27 11.82 -30.55
CA ALA A 499 57.36 11.41 -31.94
C ALA A 499 56.36 10.29 -32.32
N ILE A 500 55.78 9.57 -31.35
CA ILE A 500 54.77 8.53 -31.62
C ILE A 500 53.51 9.16 -32.21
N GLN A 501 53.28 9.04 -33.51
CA GLN A 501 52.00 9.41 -34.14
C GLN A 501 51.01 8.24 -34.00
N MET A 502 49.91 8.48 -33.30
CA MET A 502 48.77 7.57 -33.24
C MET A 502 47.63 8.17 -34.04
N SER A 503 46.87 7.32 -34.73
CA SER A 503 45.64 7.74 -35.41
C SER A 503 44.58 8.13 -34.36
N ASP A 504 43.59 8.94 -34.75
CA ASP A 504 42.46 9.27 -33.87
C ASP A 504 41.62 8.02 -33.49
N ASP A 505 41.71 6.93 -34.27
CA ASP A 505 41.07 5.65 -33.96
C ASP A 505 41.83 4.89 -32.85
N ASP A 506 43.17 4.98 -32.84
CA ASP A 506 44.03 4.30 -31.85
C ASP A 506 44.17 5.08 -30.54
N ASP A 507 44.09 6.42 -30.58
CA ASP A 507 44.13 7.30 -29.40
C ASP A 507 43.03 8.39 -29.46
N PRO A 508 41.75 8.01 -29.28
CA PRO A 508 40.65 8.94 -29.38
C PRO A 508 40.72 9.99 -28.29
N LYS A 509 40.36 11.23 -28.65
CA LYS A 509 40.24 12.34 -27.71
C LYS A 509 39.19 12.02 -26.64
N ARG A 510 39.57 12.08 -25.36
CA ARG A 510 38.69 11.90 -24.21
C ARG A 510 38.47 13.22 -23.49
N PHE A 511 37.31 13.35 -22.85
CA PHE A 511 37.08 14.49 -21.96
C PHE A 511 38.10 14.46 -20.81
N PRO A 512 38.71 15.61 -20.47
CA PRO A 512 39.64 15.69 -19.37
C PRO A 512 38.89 15.65 -18.04
N SER A 513 39.62 15.50 -16.94
CA SER A 513 39.03 15.53 -15.58
C SER A 513 38.12 16.73 -15.38
N ILE A 514 37.04 16.58 -14.61
CA ILE A 514 36.07 17.64 -14.29
C ILE A 514 36.76 18.92 -13.81
N PHE A 515 37.78 18.81 -12.95
CA PHE A 515 38.56 19.97 -12.49
C PHE A 515 39.21 20.78 -13.63
N LYS A 516 39.68 20.12 -14.69
CA LYS A 516 40.21 20.79 -15.89
C LYS A 516 39.08 21.46 -16.68
N GLN A 517 37.94 20.78 -16.82
CA GLN A 517 36.77 21.34 -17.50
C GLN A 517 36.27 22.61 -16.80
N LEU A 518 36.11 22.56 -15.46
CA LEU A 518 35.74 23.69 -14.62
C LEU A 518 36.74 24.85 -14.72
N ARG A 519 38.05 24.58 -14.62
CA ARG A 519 39.08 25.63 -14.79
C ARG A 519 39.01 26.28 -16.17
N LYS A 520 38.74 25.49 -17.22
CA LYS A 520 38.58 26.02 -18.58
C LYS A 520 37.31 26.87 -18.67
N TYR A 521 36.20 26.40 -18.11
CA TYR A 521 34.94 27.13 -18.04
C TYR A 521 35.10 28.49 -17.35
N GLU A 522 35.71 28.53 -16.18
CA GLU A 522 36.01 29.77 -15.45
C GLU A 522 36.91 30.72 -16.27
N LYS A 523 37.95 30.19 -16.94
CA LYS A 523 38.83 30.99 -17.80
C LYS A 523 38.12 31.56 -19.02
N SER A 524 37.17 30.81 -19.58
CA SER A 524 36.39 31.21 -20.74
C SER A 524 35.32 32.28 -20.43
N LYS A 525 35.07 32.59 -19.15
CA LYS A 525 34.06 33.58 -18.71
C LYS A 525 32.67 33.34 -19.33
N LEU A 526 32.28 32.06 -19.40
CA LEU A 526 30.98 31.65 -19.90
C LEU A 526 29.90 31.86 -18.82
N GLU A 527 28.66 32.08 -19.26
CA GLU A 527 27.50 32.24 -18.38
C GLU A 527 26.57 31.02 -18.49
N PRO A 528 25.92 30.61 -17.38
CA PRO A 528 26.03 31.18 -16.04
C PRO A 528 27.35 30.83 -15.33
N SER A 529 27.94 31.79 -14.62
CA SER A 529 29.16 31.54 -13.84
C SER A 529 28.90 30.65 -12.61
N ILE A 530 29.82 29.72 -12.31
CA ILE A 530 29.74 28.90 -11.08
C ILE A 530 30.34 29.67 -9.91
N ALA A 531 29.53 29.97 -8.90
CA ALA A 531 30.01 30.70 -7.73
C ALA A 531 31.06 29.86 -6.95
N LYS A 532 32.24 30.46 -6.73
CA LYS A 532 33.38 29.80 -6.03
C LYS A 532 33.03 29.30 -4.63
N ARG A 533 32.00 29.86 -3.99
CA ARG A 533 31.50 29.41 -2.68
C ARG A 533 31.05 27.95 -2.72
N TYR A 534 30.37 27.51 -3.78
CA TYR A 534 29.89 26.13 -3.90
C TYR A 534 31.04 25.17 -4.18
N LEU A 535 31.96 25.54 -5.08
CA LEU A 535 33.14 24.71 -5.39
C LEU A 535 34.03 24.46 -4.16
N ARG A 536 34.15 25.44 -3.26
CA ARG A 536 34.89 25.28 -1.99
C ARG A 536 34.30 24.22 -1.08
N LEU A 537 32.98 24.03 -1.13
CA LEU A 537 32.26 23.04 -0.31
C LEU A 537 32.21 21.67 -1.01
N ILE A 538 32.16 21.64 -2.34
CA ILE A 538 32.05 20.40 -3.14
C ILE A 538 33.39 19.67 -3.28
N TYR A 539 34.49 20.39 -3.50
CA TYR A 539 35.78 19.79 -3.83
C TYR A 539 36.38 18.86 -2.75
N PRO A 540 36.30 19.16 -1.44
CA PRO A 540 36.81 18.25 -0.41
C PRO A 540 36.23 16.83 -0.53
N VAL A 541 34.92 16.70 -0.78
CA VAL A 541 34.26 15.40 -0.91
C VAL A 541 34.73 14.64 -2.17
N MET A 542 35.02 15.36 -3.26
CA MET A 542 35.50 14.76 -4.52
C MET A 542 36.85 14.06 -4.38
N GLU A 543 37.67 14.41 -3.37
CA GLU A 543 38.95 13.76 -3.11
C GLU A 543 38.76 12.29 -2.69
N TYR A 544 37.67 11.99 -1.97
CA TYR A 544 37.33 10.65 -1.51
C TYR A 544 36.73 9.74 -2.60
N ARG A 545 36.40 10.28 -3.78
CA ARG A 545 35.75 9.53 -4.87
C ARG A 545 36.53 8.27 -5.27
N ASN A 546 37.84 8.40 -5.44
CA ASN A 546 38.68 7.28 -5.86
C ASN A 546 38.79 6.22 -4.76
N ASP A 547 38.91 6.65 -3.51
CA ASP A 547 38.95 5.73 -2.38
C ASP A 547 37.61 4.98 -2.24
N ALA A 548 36.49 5.67 -2.41
CA ALA A 548 35.16 5.08 -2.46
C ALA A 548 35.01 4.06 -3.60
N ALA A 549 35.49 4.40 -4.81
CA ALA A 549 35.42 3.51 -5.98
C ALA A 549 36.23 2.22 -5.77
N HIS A 550 37.42 2.33 -5.18
CA HIS A 550 38.31 1.19 -4.91
C HIS A 550 38.02 0.45 -3.59
N GLY A 551 37.02 0.91 -2.81
CA GLY A 551 36.64 0.26 -1.55
C GLY A 551 37.65 0.45 -0.43
N ARG A 552 38.43 1.52 -0.49
CA ARG A 552 39.31 1.93 0.61
C ARG A 552 38.48 2.55 1.75
N PRO A 553 38.96 2.49 2.99
CA PRO A 553 38.28 3.10 4.13
C PRO A 553 38.10 4.60 3.94
N ILE A 554 36.94 5.12 4.34
CA ILE A 554 36.65 6.56 4.41
C ILE A 554 36.25 6.85 5.85
N GLU A 555 36.87 7.87 6.44
CA GLU A 555 36.61 8.27 7.82
C GLU A 555 35.19 8.82 7.99
N THR A 556 34.63 8.69 9.19
CA THR A 556 33.24 9.10 9.49
C THR A 556 33.04 10.61 9.56
N ASN A 557 34.10 11.38 9.79
CA ASN A 557 34.11 12.84 9.74
C ASN A 557 33.69 13.40 8.36
N VAL A 558 33.85 12.62 7.29
CA VAL A 558 33.42 12.99 5.93
C VAL A 558 31.90 13.16 5.82
N LEU A 559 31.11 12.65 6.77
CA LEU A 559 29.65 12.83 6.79
C LEU A 559 29.24 14.30 6.88
N ASP A 560 29.90 15.10 7.73
CA ASP A 560 29.57 16.52 7.89
C ASP A 560 29.90 17.30 6.61
N ASP A 561 31.06 16.99 6.00
CA ASP A 561 31.46 17.55 4.71
C ASP A 561 30.49 17.16 3.59
N LEU A 562 30.00 15.90 3.59
CA LEU A 562 29.00 15.41 2.65
C LEU A 562 27.68 16.17 2.76
N VAL A 563 27.18 16.40 3.98
CA VAL A 563 25.94 17.17 4.20
C VAL A 563 26.08 18.57 3.60
N VAL A 564 27.15 19.29 3.97
CA VAL A 564 27.40 20.65 3.48
C VAL A 564 27.60 20.68 1.96
N ALA A 565 28.33 19.71 1.41
CA ALA A 565 28.56 19.60 -0.03
C ALA A 565 27.27 19.28 -0.81
N THR A 566 26.39 18.42 -0.27
CA THR A 566 25.10 18.12 -0.89
C THR A 566 24.19 19.35 -0.93
N GLU A 567 24.11 20.13 0.16
CA GLU A 567 23.36 21.39 0.18
C GLU A 567 23.93 22.41 -0.81
N ALA A 568 25.26 22.51 -0.89
CA ALA A 568 25.94 23.39 -1.83
C ALA A 568 25.66 23.01 -3.30
N LEU A 569 25.66 21.72 -3.62
CA LEU A 569 25.33 21.25 -4.96
C LEU A 569 23.84 21.45 -5.28
N ASP A 570 22.95 21.25 -4.32
CA ASP A 570 21.51 21.49 -4.50
C ASP A 570 21.25 22.97 -4.83
N CYS A 571 21.84 23.89 -4.05
CA CYS A 571 21.78 25.32 -4.31
C CYS A 571 22.33 25.68 -5.69
N LEU A 572 23.48 25.10 -6.08
CA LEU A 572 24.07 25.32 -7.38
C LEU A 572 23.15 24.86 -8.52
N MET A 573 22.51 23.69 -8.38
CA MET A 573 21.56 23.19 -9.38
C MET A 573 20.31 24.05 -9.46
N MET A 574 19.83 24.62 -8.35
CA MET A 574 18.71 25.57 -8.33
C MET A 574 19.08 26.87 -9.05
N GLU A 575 20.19 27.52 -8.69
CA GLU A 575 20.65 28.76 -9.35
C GLU A 575 20.84 28.56 -10.85
N TRP A 576 21.35 27.39 -11.26
CA TRP A 576 21.56 27.09 -12.68
C TRP A 576 20.24 27.01 -13.48
N ARG A 577 19.17 26.49 -12.87
CA ARG A 577 17.85 26.42 -13.51
C ARG A 577 17.26 27.80 -13.74
N ASP A 578 17.42 28.69 -12.77
CA ASP A 578 16.90 30.06 -12.83
C ASP A 578 17.60 30.90 -13.92
N HIS A 579 18.82 30.51 -14.33
CA HIS A 579 19.56 31.13 -15.42
C HIS A 579 19.33 30.49 -16.80
N GLY A 580 18.61 29.37 -16.88
CA GLY A 580 18.41 28.57 -18.09
C GLY A 580 16.96 28.45 -18.59
N ALA A 581 16.05 29.28 -18.09
CA ALA A 581 14.64 29.35 -18.51
C ALA A 581 14.37 30.50 -19.51
#